data_AF-A0A250WSB2-F1
#
_entry.id   AF-A0A250WSB2-F1
#
_cell.length_a   1.000
_cell.length_b   1.000
_cell.length_c   1.000
_cell.angle_alpha   90.00
_cell.angle_beta   90.00
_cell.angle_gamma   90.00
#
_symmetry.space_group_name_H-M   'P 1'
#
loop_
_entity.id
_entity.type
_entity.pdbx_description
1 polymer ?
#
loop_
_entity_poly.entity_id
_entity_poly.type
_entity_poly.pdbx_seq_one_letter_code
_entity_poly.pdbx_strand_id
1 'polypeptide(L)'
;MVTSSIQSCVDFLIDSSLTPWLLEANATPSMKVEHADPSVEKMIHDQKWPVIQDMVRVLGICAERFKPSRSEWQDLSFLHREMESLGGFSPLMHLFPEETAEGLRTIPWGPLDIKIRSFIKAKSYKSTLLGH
;
A
#
# COMPACT_ATOMS: atom_id res chain seq x y z
N MET A 1 -8.05 -7.99 18.17
CA MET A 1 -8.20 -8.30 16.73
C MET A 1 -7.13 -7.51 16.02
N VAL A 2 -6.07 -8.17 15.57
CA VAL A 2 -4.90 -7.51 14.97
C VAL A 2 -5.29 -7.12 13.55
N THR A 3 -5.61 -5.85 13.30
CA THR A 3 -5.64 -5.32 11.94
C THR A 3 -4.20 -5.24 11.48
N SER A 4 -3.70 -6.34 10.91
CA SER A 4 -2.37 -6.41 10.32
C SER A 4 -2.35 -5.52 9.08
N SER A 5 -2.09 -4.23 9.28
CA SER A 5 -1.52 -3.38 8.24
C SER A 5 -0.09 -3.88 8.06
N ILE A 6 0.09 -4.89 7.20
CA ILE A 6 1.41 -5.45 6.95
C ILE A 6 2.14 -4.42 6.08
N GLN A 7 3.00 -3.61 6.68
CA GLN A 7 3.98 -2.84 5.94
C GLN A 7 5.09 -3.81 5.52
N SER A 8 4.89 -4.47 4.38
CA SER A 8 5.92 -5.31 3.77
C SER A 8 6.79 -4.46 2.86
N CYS A 9 8.10 -4.46 3.07
CA CYS A 9 9.04 -4.10 2.01
C CYS A 9 9.28 -5.33 1.14
N VAL A 10 9.37 -5.12 -0.18
CA VAL A 10 9.62 -6.19 -1.14
C VAL A 10 10.92 -5.89 -1.86
N ASP A 11 11.82 -6.86 -1.82
CA ASP A 11 13.14 -6.75 -2.42
C ASP A 11 13.14 -7.45 -3.77
N PHE A 12 13.58 -6.72 -4.80
CA PHE A 12 13.65 -7.22 -6.17
C PHE A 12 15.10 -7.27 -6.66
N LEU A 13 15.43 -8.34 -7.39
CA LEU A 13 16.61 -8.39 -8.25
C LEU A 13 16.20 -8.01 -9.67
N ILE A 14 16.88 -7.04 -10.26
CA ILE A 14 16.67 -6.66 -11.66
C ILE A 14 17.75 -7.30 -12.52
N ASP A 15 17.38 -8.13 -13.49
CA ASP A 15 18.34 -8.79 -14.38
C ASP A 15 18.76 -7.91 -15.57
N SER A 16 19.66 -8.43 -16.42
CA SER A 16 20.16 -7.73 -17.61
C SER A 16 19.08 -7.40 -18.66
N SER A 17 17.91 -8.03 -18.58
CA SER A 17 16.76 -7.77 -19.43
C SER A 17 15.74 -6.80 -18.81
N LEU A 18 16.08 -6.22 -17.65
CA LEU A 18 15.20 -5.39 -16.82
C LEU A 18 13.97 -6.15 -16.29
N THR A 19 14.05 -7.48 -16.19
CA THR A 19 12.99 -8.26 -15.56
C THR A 19 13.15 -8.19 -14.04
N PRO A 20 12.10 -7.79 -13.30
CA PRO A 20 12.13 -7.78 -11.84
C PRO A 20 11.82 -9.16 -11.28
N TRP A 21 12.70 -9.68 -10.45
CA TRP A 21 12.57 -10.94 -9.74
C TRP A 21 12.38 -10.68 -8.25
N LEU A 22 11.21 -11.04 -7.71
CA LEU A 22 10.96 -10.94 -6.27
C LEU A 22 11.90 -11.88 -5.51
N LEU A 23 12.70 -11.33 -4.60
CA LEU A 23 13.59 -12.10 -3.73
C LEU A 23 12.90 -12.44 -2.41
N GLU A 24 12.42 -11.41 -1.71
CA GLU A 24 11.79 -11.57 -0.40
C GLU A 24 10.76 -10.48 -0.12
N ALA A 25 9.86 -10.79 0.82
CA ALA A 25 8.90 -9.86 1.39
C ALA A 25 9.16 -9.78 2.90
N ASN A 26 9.67 -8.63 3.33
CA ASN A 26 10.08 -8.35 4.69
C ASN A 26 8.97 -7.60 5.44
N ALA A 27 8.39 -8.25 6.45
CA ALA A 27 7.32 -7.66 7.27
C ALA A 27 7.82 -6.59 8.27
N THR A 28 9.13 -6.52 8.51
CA THR A 28 9.76 -5.58 9.44
C THR A 28 11.01 -4.95 8.81
N PRO A 29 10.83 -4.01 7.87
CA PRO A 29 11.95 -3.32 7.25
C PRO A 29 12.73 -2.49 8.28
N SER A 30 14.05 -2.40 8.08
CA SER A 30 14.89 -1.60 8.97
C SER A 30 14.57 -0.12 8.84
N MET A 31 14.15 0.49 9.95
CA MET A 31 13.92 1.93 10.07
C MET A 31 15.17 2.70 10.50
N LYS A 32 16.30 2.02 10.66
CA LYS A 32 17.56 2.62 11.08
C LYS A 32 18.07 3.58 10.00
N VAL A 33 18.52 4.75 10.44
CA VAL A 33 19.17 5.78 9.62
C VAL A 33 20.53 6.03 10.26
N GLU A 34 21.54 5.29 9.80
CA GLU A 34 22.93 5.47 10.20
C GLU A 34 23.82 5.20 9.00
N HIS A 35 24.72 6.12 8.68
CA HIS A 35 25.73 5.92 7.66
C HIS A 35 27.00 6.71 7.98
N ALA A 36 28.18 6.17 7.63
CA ALA A 36 29.45 6.85 7.91
C ALA A 36 29.60 8.18 7.15
N ASP A 37 28.95 8.29 5.99
CA ASP A 37 28.85 9.52 5.18
C ASP A 37 27.55 10.29 5.54
N PRO A 38 27.65 11.53 6.06
CA PRO A 38 26.48 12.35 6.43
C PRO A 38 25.55 12.68 5.27
N SER A 39 26.07 12.75 4.03
CA SER A 39 25.24 13.05 2.85
C SER A 39 24.32 11.87 2.51
N VAL A 40 24.84 10.65 2.61
CA VAL A 40 24.08 9.41 2.42
C VAL A 40 23.10 9.21 3.56
N GLU A 41 23.50 9.49 4.81
CA GLU A 41 22.60 9.44 5.96
C GLU A 41 21.39 10.36 5.78
N LYS A 42 21.64 11.62 5.36
CA LYS A 42 20.57 12.58 5.05
C LYS A 42 19.67 12.08 3.92
N MET A 43 20.24 11.52 2.86
CA MET A 43 19.46 10.93 1.76
C MET A 43 18.54 9.81 2.25
N ILE A 44 19.06 8.88 3.07
CA ILE A 44 18.27 7.77 3.63
C ILE A 44 17.14 8.32 4.52
N HIS A 45 17.44 9.32 5.35
CA HIS A 45 16.44 9.99 6.18
C HIS A 45 15.31 10.57 5.32
N ASP A 46 15.66 11.37 4.32
CA ASP A 46 14.71 12.08 3.45
C ASP A 46 13.87 11.12 2.60
N GLN A 47 14.35 9.91 2.34
CA GLN A 47 13.59 8.87 1.64
C GLN A 47 12.67 8.07 2.58
N LYS A 48 13.14 7.72 3.79
CA LYS A 48 12.36 6.88 4.72
C LYS A 48 11.29 7.66 5.47
N TRP A 49 11.57 8.91 5.85
CA TRP A 49 10.71 9.68 6.72
C TRP A 49 9.34 10.02 6.12
N PRO A 50 9.23 10.46 4.84
CA PRO A 50 7.93 10.74 4.23
C PRO A 50 7.00 9.53 4.21
N VAL A 51 7.55 8.32 3.97
CA VAL A 51 6.78 7.06 3.97
C VAL A 51 6.11 6.83 5.33
N ILE A 52 6.81 7.13 6.43
CA ILE A 52 6.24 7.01 7.79
C ILE A 52 5.15 8.05 8.04
N GLN A 53 5.38 9.30 7.62
CA GLN A 53 4.39 10.37 7.77
C GLN A 53 3.10 10.04 7.01
N ASP A 54 3.22 9.61 5.75
CA ASP A 54 2.09 9.22 4.93
C ASP A 54 1.39 7.99 5.50
N MET A 55 2.14 7.03 6.06
CA MET A 55 1.54 5.83 6.66
C MET A 55 0.69 6.19 7.88
N VAL A 56 1.20 7.04 8.78
CA VAL A 56 0.43 7.51 9.95
C VAL A 56 -0.81 8.27 9.52
N ARG A 57 -0.70 9.07 8.44
CA ARG A 57 -1.82 9.82 7.86
C ARG A 57 -2.90 8.90 7.31
N VAL A 58 -2.55 7.91 6.50
CA VAL A 58 -3.48 6.90 5.95
C VAL A 58 -4.13 6.07 7.06
N LEU A 59 -3.36 5.74 8.10
CA LEU A 59 -3.89 5.06 9.29
C LEU A 59 -4.88 5.94 10.08
N GLY A 60 -5.00 7.24 9.78
CA GLY A 60 -6.05 8.11 10.33
C GLY A 60 -6.27 7.91 11.82
N ILE A 61 -5.17 7.89 12.59
CA ILE A 61 -5.19 7.50 14.01
C ILE A 61 -6.03 8.53 14.79
N CYS A 62 -7.26 8.15 15.13
CA CYS A 62 -8.19 8.96 15.91
C CYS A 62 -8.97 8.08 16.90
N ALA A 63 -9.59 8.70 17.91
CA ALA A 63 -10.34 7.99 18.94
C ALA A 63 -11.49 7.15 18.34
N GLU A 64 -12.10 7.64 17.26
CA GLU A 64 -13.18 7.00 16.53
C GLU A 64 -12.75 5.67 15.90
N ARG A 65 -11.51 5.57 15.40
CA ARG A 65 -10.99 4.36 14.72
C ARG A 65 -10.87 3.16 15.66
N PHE A 66 -10.72 3.39 16.96
CA PHE A 66 -10.62 2.31 17.96
C PHE A 66 -11.97 1.96 18.59
N LYS A 67 -13.06 2.64 18.21
CA LYS A 67 -14.40 2.27 18.64
C LYS A 67 -14.81 0.99 17.89
N PRO A 68 -15.29 -0.06 18.57
CA PRO A 68 -15.73 -1.27 17.91
C PRO A 68 -17.07 -1.00 17.20
N SER A 69 -17.04 -0.45 15.99
CA SER A 69 -18.22 -0.40 15.12
C SER A 69 -18.15 -1.61 14.16
N ARG A 70 -19.16 -2.48 14.25
CA ARG A 70 -19.22 -3.75 13.51
C ARG A 70 -19.63 -3.55 12.04
N SER A 71 -19.92 -2.32 11.59
CA SER A 71 -20.64 -2.04 10.34
C SER A 71 -19.88 -1.18 9.32
N GLU A 72 -18.68 -0.69 9.63
CA GLU A 72 -17.95 0.24 8.74
C GLU A 72 -17.46 -0.37 7.42
N TRP A 73 -17.47 -1.70 7.29
CA TRP A 73 -16.92 -2.40 6.11
C TRP A 73 -17.98 -2.77 5.05
N GLN A 74 -19.20 -2.22 5.13
CA GLN A 74 -20.26 -2.53 4.15
C GLN A 74 -20.31 -1.55 2.97
N ASP A 75 -19.64 -0.40 3.05
CA ASP A 75 -19.72 0.70 2.08
C ASP A 75 -18.33 1.28 1.75
N LEU A 76 -18.21 1.92 0.58
CA LEU A 76 -16.97 2.51 0.05
C LEU A 76 -16.67 3.91 0.61
N SER A 77 -17.47 4.43 1.53
CA SER A 77 -17.28 5.77 2.09
C SER A 77 -15.96 5.95 2.85
N PHE A 78 -15.39 4.88 3.42
CA PHE A 78 -14.04 4.93 4.00
C PHE A 78 -12.96 5.14 2.92
N LEU A 79 -13.16 4.58 1.72
CA LEU A 79 -12.17 4.60 0.65
C LEU A 79 -11.91 6.02 0.17
N HIS A 80 -12.93 6.88 0.10
CA HIS A 80 -12.75 8.28 -0.29
C HIS A 80 -11.81 9.03 0.66
N ARG A 81 -12.00 8.86 1.98
CA ARG A 81 -11.13 9.45 3.01
C ARG A 81 -9.71 8.88 2.96
N GLU A 82 -9.60 7.58 2.68
CA GLU A 82 -8.30 6.93 2.49
C GLU A 82 -7.57 7.52 1.26
N MET A 83 -8.29 7.75 0.16
CA MET A 83 -7.71 8.35 -1.05
C MET A 83 -7.19 9.77 -0.83
N GLU A 84 -7.86 10.59 -0.02
CA GLU A 84 -7.41 11.95 0.32
C GLU A 84 -6.17 11.96 1.26
N SER A 85 -5.84 10.82 1.86
CA SER A 85 -4.76 10.69 2.85
C SER A 85 -3.55 9.91 2.37
N LEU A 86 -3.55 9.40 1.12
CA LEU A 86 -2.51 8.53 0.57
C LEU A 86 -1.09 9.12 0.59
N GLY A 87 -0.94 10.45 0.46
CA GLY A 87 0.38 11.05 0.30
C GLY A 87 1.10 10.47 -0.92
N GLY A 88 2.29 9.92 -0.72
CA GLY A 88 3.07 9.21 -1.75
C GLY A 88 2.63 7.78 -2.06
N PHE A 89 1.64 7.21 -1.37
CA PHE A 89 1.17 5.85 -1.65
C PHE A 89 0.27 5.76 -2.89
N SER A 90 0.39 4.65 -3.62
CA SER A 90 -0.47 4.33 -4.76
C SER A 90 -1.15 2.96 -4.59
N PRO A 91 -2.49 2.90 -4.56
CA PRO A 91 -3.23 1.64 -4.54
C PRO A 91 -2.96 0.74 -5.76
N LEU A 92 -2.27 -0.38 -5.52
CA LEU A 92 -1.89 -1.34 -6.58
C LEU A 92 -2.90 -2.48 -6.78
N MET A 93 -3.95 -2.58 -5.96
CA MET A 93 -4.90 -3.71 -5.97
C MET A 93 -5.48 -4.01 -7.37
N HIS A 94 -5.66 -2.98 -8.20
CA HIS A 94 -6.21 -3.11 -9.55
C HIS A 94 -5.29 -3.87 -10.52
N LEU A 95 -3.99 -3.94 -10.24
CA LEU A 95 -2.96 -4.62 -11.02
C LEU A 95 -2.85 -6.12 -10.71
N PHE A 96 -3.38 -6.57 -9.57
CA PHE A 96 -3.34 -7.99 -9.24
C PHE A 96 -4.20 -8.82 -10.20
N PRO A 97 -3.82 -10.06 -10.52
CA PRO A 97 -4.54 -10.88 -11.48
C PRO A 97 -6.00 -11.12 -11.06
N GLU A 98 -6.90 -11.18 -12.05
CA GLU A 98 -8.26 -11.71 -11.84
C GLU A 98 -8.19 -13.23 -11.68
N GLU A 99 -9.20 -13.82 -11.05
CA GLU A 99 -9.33 -15.27 -11.01
C GLU A 99 -9.53 -15.79 -12.42
N THR A 100 -8.45 -16.23 -13.06
CA THR A 100 -8.52 -17.10 -14.21
C THR A 100 -8.40 -18.52 -13.69
N ALA A 101 -9.46 -19.31 -13.89
CA ALA A 101 -9.49 -20.71 -13.58
C ALA A 101 -8.31 -21.41 -14.25
N GLU A 102 -7.24 -21.70 -13.49
CA GLU A 102 -6.24 -22.77 -13.67
C GLU A 102 -5.00 -22.53 -12.79
N GLY A 103 -4.93 -23.25 -11.67
CA GLY A 103 -3.65 -23.77 -11.14
C GLY A 103 -2.81 -22.92 -10.18
N LEU A 104 -3.01 -21.61 -10.03
CA LEU A 104 -2.26 -20.81 -9.05
C LEU A 104 -3.13 -20.51 -7.83
N ARG A 105 -2.58 -20.65 -6.61
CA ARG A 105 -3.26 -20.24 -5.37
C ARG A 105 -3.63 -18.76 -5.49
N THR A 106 -4.90 -18.49 -5.73
CA THR A 106 -5.42 -17.16 -5.99
C THR A 106 -5.54 -16.35 -4.71
N ILE A 107 -5.50 -15.02 -4.84
CA ILE A 107 -5.93 -14.12 -3.76
C ILE A 107 -7.43 -14.37 -3.56
N PRO A 108 -7.90 -14.70 -2.34
CA PRO A 108 -9.30 -15.00 -2.08
C PRO A 108 -10.11 -13.70 -2.06
N TRP A 109 -10.48 -13.20 -3.25
CA TRP A 109 -11.18 -11.94 -3.41
C TRP A 109 -12.59 -12.01 -2.80
N GLY A 110 -12.88 -11.12 -1.86
CA GLY A 110 -14.22 -10.94 -1.31
C GLY A 110 -15.08 -9.99 -2.15
N PRO A 111 -16.41 -9.96 -1.91
CA PRO A 111 -17.32 -9.03 -2.60
C PRO A 111 -16.94 -7.55 -2.42
N LEU A 112 -16.36 -7.18 -1.28
CA LEU A 112 -15.87 -5.82 -1.04
C LEU A 112 -14.63 -5.51 -1.88
N ASP A 113 -13.68 -6.45 -1.97
CA ASP A 113 -12.45 -6.26 -2.75
C ASP A 113 -12.75 -6.05 -4.23
N ILE A 114 -13.74 -6.77 -4.77
CA ILE A 114 -14.22 -6.59 -6.15
C ILE A 114 -14.76 -5.16 -6.36
N LYS A 115 -15.51 -4.62 -5.38
CA LYS A 115 -16.02 -3.24 -5.44
C LYS A 115 -14.89 -2.21 -5.37
N ILE A 116 -13.95 -2.37 -4.42
CA ILE A 116 -12.78 -1.50 -4.27
C ILE A 116 -11.95 -1.51 -5.55
N ARG A 117 -11.66 -2.69 -6.09
CA ARG A 117 -10.92 -2.87 -7.32
C ARG A 117 -11.60 -2.19 -8.51
N SER A 118 -12.92 -2.33 -8.63
CA SER A 118 -13.70 -1.68 -9.69
C SER A 118 -13.67 -0.16 -9.57
N PHE A 119 -13.75 0.36 -8.34
CA PHE A 119 -13.61 1.79 -8.05
C PHE A 119 -12.23 2.32 -8.45
N ILE A 120 -11.15 1.62 -8.06
CA ILE A 120 -9.76 1.98 -8.41
C ILE A 120 -9.51 1.86 -9.92
N LYS A 121 -10.14 0.91 -10.62
CA LYS A 121 -10.03 0.80 -12.09
C LYS A 121 -10.72 1.95 -12.84
N ALA A 122 -11.66 2.68 -12.22
CA ALA A 122 -12.45 3.71 -12.88
C ALA A 122 -11.56 4.83 -13.46
N LYS A 123 -11.94 5.35 -14.64
CA LYS A 123 -11.17 6.39 -15.36
C LYS A 123 -10.90 7.64 -14.51
N SER A 124 -11.84 8.00 -13.63
CA SER A 124 -11.74 9.13 -12.71
C SER A 124 -10.57 9.00 -11.71
N TYR A 125 -10.15 7.78 -11.38
CA TYR A 125 -9.04 7.53 -10.48
C TYR A 125 -7.68 7.58 -11.21
N LYS A 126 -7.62 7.03 -12.43
CA LYS A 126 -6.38 7.07 -13.25
C LYS A 126 -5.94 8.49 -13.60
N SER A 127 -6.88 9.43 -13.75
CA SER A 127 -6.55 10.85 -13.95
C SER A 127 -5.90 11.50 -12.72
N THR A 128 -6.22 11.04 -11.51
CA THR A 128 -5.63 11.55 -10.26
C THR A 128 -4.20 11.02 -10.05
N LEU A 129 -3.92 9.78 -10.47
CA LEU A 129 -2.57 9.21 -10.42
C LEU A 129 -1.58 9.83 -11.42
N LEU A 130 -2.07 10.40 -12.53
CA LEU A 130 -1.25 11.01 -13.59
C LEU A 130 -1.14 12.54 -13.47
N GLY A 131 -1.85 13.13 -12.51
CA GLY A 131 -1.86 14.57 -12.23
C GLY A 131 -0.96 15.01 -11.06
N HIS A 132 -0.21 14.06 -10.49
CA HIS A 132 0.84 14.28 -9.48
C HIS A 132 2.19 13.85 -10.02
#